data_AF-A0A354FUT0-F1
#
_entry.id   AF-A0A354FUT0-F1
#
_cell.length_a   1.000
_cell.length_b   1.000
_cell.length_c   1.000
_cell.angle_alpha   90.00
_cell.angle_beta   90.00
_cell.angle_gamma   90.00
#
_symmetry.space_group_name_H-M   'P 1'
#
loop_
_entity.id
_entity.type
_entity.pdbx_description
1 polymer ?
#
loop_
_entity_poly.entity_id
_entity_poly.type
_entity_poly.pdbx_seq_one_letter_code
_entity_poly.pdbx_strand_id
1 'polypeptide(L)'
;MTLRFTLQALTGASALLIGGHLFDDAKGAEKNHRAAYYKDGEIHVNILGVPEVKPITQGHWDFKPSWSKTGNKLVFFRRLVNAKEVSNWKTAICIINVDGTEFHQLTDGTHTDFNQTWTRDGTNTPIWNRRTPGSQRYRVFASKIGAKPGEEIALTPKEFNTWAFSCLKDGRILVRANPPKQGPGYYLMSPNLDGIPKYERIQCDLDKEGILARISLSVDEK
;
A
#
# COMPACT_ATOMS: atom_id res chain seq x y z
N MET A 1 -42.25 62.59 -23.34
CA MET A 1 -41.70 62.18 -24.65
C MET A 1 -40.31 61.61 -24.40
N THR A 2 -40.21 60.28 -24.55
CA THR A 2 -39.00 59.47 -24.83
C THR A 2 -37.92 59.29 -23.75
N LEU A 3 -37.84 58.05 -23.22
CA LEU A 3 -36.70 57.46 -22.51
C LEU A 3 -35.47 57.35 -23.42
N ARG A 4 -34.25 57.48 -22.85
CA ARG A 4 -33.07 56.75 -23.33
C ARG A 4 -32.18 56.34 -22.15
N PHE A 5 -32.07 55.02 -21.94
CA PHE A 5 -31.02 54.40 -21.16
C PHE A 5 -29.78 54.21 -22.05
N THR A 6 -28.59 54.41 -21.50
CA THR A 6 -27.32 53.98 -22.10
C THR A 6 -26.60 53.06 -21.11
N LEU A 7 -26.31 51.85 -21.57
CA LEU A 7 -25.51 50.85 -20.87
C LEU A 7 -24.05 51.04 -21.30
N GLN A 8 -23.13 51.23 -20.37
CA GLN A 8 -21.70 51.06 -20.61
C GLN A 8 -21.18 49.94 -19.72
N ALA A 9 -20.73 48.86 -20.36
CA ALA A 9 -19.92 47.83 -19.73
C ALA A 9 -18.47 48.32 -19.66
N LEU A 10 -17.85 48.20 -18.49
CA LEU A 10 -16.40 48.24 -18.36
C LEU A 10 -15.93 46.91 -17.74
N THR A 11 -15.22 46.14 -18.54
CA THR A 11 -14.31 45.10 -18.10
C THR A 11 -12.98 45.75 -17.72
N GLY A 12 -12.43 45.42 -16.55
CA GLY A 12 -11.13 45.91 -16.12
C GLY A 12 -10.66 45.19 -14.85
N ALA A 13 -9.49 44.57 -14.94
CA ALA A 13 -8.90 43.69 -13.94
C ALA A 13 -8.11 44.41 -12.84
N SER A 14 -7.82 43.62 -11.79
CA SER A 14 -6.67 43.65 -10.87
C SER A 14 -6.76 44.31 -9.49
N ALA A 15 -6.49 43.41 -8.53
CA ALA A 15 -5.66 43.49 -7.32
C ALA A 15 -6.13 44.33 -6.13
N LEU A 16 -6.28 43.67 -4.98
CA LEU A 16 -5.72 44.16 -3.72
C LEU A 16 -5.39 43.00 -2.77
N LEU A 17 -4.09 42.87 -2.45
CA LEU A 17 -3.63 42.25 -1.20
C LEU A 17 -4.14 43.10 -0.03
N ILE A 18 -4.72 42.47 0.98
CA ILE A 18 -4.67 42.99 2.35
C ILE A 18 -4.20 41.84 3.24
N GLY A 19 -3.01 42.02 3.82
CA GLY A 19 -2.49 41.16 4.86
C GLY A 19 -3.00 41.57 6.24
N GLY A 20 -2.94 40.61 7.17
CA GLY A 20 -2.62 40.88 8.56
C GLY A 20 -3.80 40.92 9.56
N HIS A 21 -3.82 39.87 10.39
CA HIS A 21 -4.37 39.79 11.75
C HIS A 21 -5.87 39.46 11.92
N LEU A 22 -6.11 38.17 12.13
CA LEU A 22 -6.71 37.63 13.37
C LEU A 22 -6.09 36.23 13.60
N PHE A 23 -4.84 36.21 14.07
CA PHE A 23 -4.25 35.02 14.66
C PHE A 23 -4.48 35.11 16.16
N ASP A 24 -5.64 34.67 16.61
CA ASP A 24 -5.76 33.79 17.78
C ASP A 24 -7.18 33.22 17.80
N ASP A 25 -7.28 31.99 18.31
CA ASP A 25 -8.47 31.14 18.45
C ASP A 25 -8.94 30.31 17.24
N ALA A 26 -8.12 29.31 16.88
CA ALA A 26 -8.66 27.98 16.57
C ALA A 26 -7.62 26.88 16.87
N LYS A 27 -7.79 26.21 18.01
CA LYS A 27 -7.38 24.81 18.17
C LYS A 27 -8.06 24.00 17.05
N GLY A 28 -7.31 23.67 16.00
CA GLY A 28 -7.86 22.93 14.87
C GLY A 28 -6.97 23.00 13.64
N ALA A 29 -5.74 22.52 13.72
CA ALA A 29 -5.06 22.10 12.51
C ALA A 29 -5.88 20.93 11.95
N GLU A 30 -6.78 21.20 11.00
CA GLU A 30 -7.52 20.15 10.31
C GLU A 30 -6.50 19.16 9.75
N LYS A 31 -6.40 17.99 10.37
CA LYS A 31 -5.64 16.90 9.82
C LYS A 31 -6.39 16.46 8.58
N ASN A 32 -5.98 16.98 7.43
CA ASN A 32 -6.49 16.55 6.14
C ASN A 32 -6.18 15.06 5.97
N HIS A 33 -7.18 14.22 6.26
CA HIS A 33 -7.08 12.79 6.14
C HIS A 33 -6.96 12.44 4.66
N ARG A 34 -5.85 11.79 4.28
CA ARG A 34 -5.61 11.33 2.91
C ARG A 34 -6.14 9.91 2.73
N ALA A 35 -6.69 9.64 1.56
CA ALA A 35 -7.06 8.31 1.11
C ALA A 35 -6.31 7.97 -0.17
N ALA A 36 -5.96 6.69 -0.33
CA ALA A 36 -5.52 6.15 -1.61
C ALA A 36 -6.48 5.03 -2.00
N TYR A 37 -6.93 5.02 -3.25
CA TYR A 37 -7.93 4.07 -3.71
C TYR A 37 -7.77 3.76 -5.20
N TYR A 38 -8.39 2.66 -5.58
CA TYR A 38 -8.51 2.22 -6.97
C TYR A 38 -9.77 2.82 -7.58
N LYS A 39 -9.69 3.27 -8.84
CA LYS A 39 -10.83 3.63 -9.68
C LYS A 39 -10.47 3.41 -11.15
N ASP A 40 -11.32 2.65 -11.87
CA ASP A 40 -11.22 2.46 -13.33
C ASP A 40 -9.84 2.01 -13.87
N GLY A 41 -9.09 1.24 -13.09
CA GLY A 41 -7.74 0.77 -13.44
C GLY A 41 -6.63 1.53 -12.70
N GLU A 42 -6.92 2.73 -12.22
CA GLU A 42 -5.92 3.70 -11.81
C GLU A 42 -5.91 3.89 -10.28
N ILE A 43 -4.78 4.37 -9.77
CA ILE A 43 -4.63 4.75 -8.37
C ILE A 43 -4.87 6.24 -8.23
N HIS A 44 -5.76 6.60 -7.30
CA HIS A 44 -6.02 7.98 -6.89
C HIS A 44 -5.51 8.20 -5.48
N VAL A 45 -5.07 9.43 -5.21
CA VAL A 45 -4.80 9.95 -3.87
C VAL A 45 -5.63 11.21 -3.70
N ASN A 46 -6.45 11.27 -2.65
CA ASN A 46 -7.29 12.44 -2.39
C ASN A 46 -7.32 12.79 -0.89
N ILE A 47 -7.73 14.01 -0.59
CA ILE A 47 -8.11 14.42 0.77
C ILE A 47 -9.59 14.11 0.97
N LEU A 48 -9.98 13.60 2.13
CA LEU A 48 -11.38 13.33 2.43
C LEU A 48 -12.16 14.65 2.52
N GLY A 49 -13.33 14.71 1.88
CA GLY A 49 -14.20 15.88 1.89
C GLY A 49 -13.92 16.91 0.79
N VAL A 50 -12.89 16.73 -0.04
CA VAL A 50 -12.62 17.59 -1.20
C VAL A 50 -12.97 16.88 -2.52
N PRO A 51 -13.32 17.64 -3.59
CA PRO A 51 -13.51 17.07 -4.91
C PRO A 51 -12.33 16.22 -5.37
N GLU A 52 -12.62 15.14 -6.08
CA GLU A 52 -11.60 14.21 -6.58
C GLU A 52 -10.65 14.89 -7.58
N VAL A 53 -9.36 14.59 -7.45
CA VAL A 53 -8.31 15.01 -8.37
C VAL A 53 -7.94 13.90 -9.36
N LYS A 54 -7.14 14.24 -10.37
CA LYS A 54 -6.64 13.29 -11.36
C LYS A 54 -5.91 12.11 -10.69
N PRO A 55 -5.96 10.91 -11.30
CA PRO A 55 -5.21 9.75 -10.81
C PRO A 55 -3.70 10.02 -10.86
N ILE A 56 -2.96 9.32 -10.00
CA ILE A 56 -1.49 9.36 -9.97
C ILE A 56 -0.85 8.24 -10.81
N THR A 57 -1.65 7.29 -11.30
CA THR A 57 -1.25 6.31 -12.32
C THR A 57 -2.19 6.38 -13.51
N GLN A 58 -1.77 5.96 -14.70
CA GLN A 58 -2.59 6.08 -15.91
C GLN A 58 -2.50 4.84 -16.81
N GLY A 59 -3.62 4.39 -17.36
CA GLY A 59 -3.66 3.41 -18.46
C GLY A 59 -3.25 1.98 -18.09
N HIS A 60 -3.30 1.63 -16.81
CA HIS A 60 -2.91 0.32 -16.29
C HIS A 60 -4.00 -0.25 -15.38
N TRP A 61 -3.84 -1.50 -14.94
CA TRP A 61 -4.69 -2.11 -13.93
C TRP A 61 -3.89 -2.22 -12.63
N ASP A 62 -3.85 -1.11 -11.88
CA ASP A 62 -3.05 -0.92 -10.67
C ASP A 62 -3.96 -1.08 -9.44
N PHE A 63 -3.58 -1.92 -8.47
CA PHE A 63 -4.47 -2.32 -7.39
C PHE A 63 -3.83 -2.26 -6.01
N LYS A 64 -4.70 -2.14 -5.00
CA LYS A 64 -4.38 -2.22 -3.56
C LYS A 64 -3.22 -1.30 -3.16
N PRO A 65 -3.36 0.03 -3.33
CA PRO A 65 -2.32 0.95 -2.88
C PRO A 65 -2.14 0.84 -1.36
N SER A 66 -0.89 0.79 -0.90
CA SER A 66 -0.54 0.76 0.51
C SER A 66 0.47 1.86 0.85
N TRP A 67 0.17 2.63 1.89
CA TRP A 67 0.97 3.77 2.34
C TRP A 67 2.23 3.34 3.06
N SER A 68 3.36 3.94 2.65
CA SER A 68 4.59 3.94 3.45
C SER A 68 4.36 4.61 4.81
N LYS A 69 5.16 4.28 5.83
CA LYS A 69 5.02 4.92 7.15
C LYS A 69 5.37 6.39 7.12
N THR A 70 6.26 6.80 6.21
CA THR A 70 6.56 8.21 5.91
C THR A 70 5.42 8.95 5.23
N GLY A 71 4.43 8.23 4.67
CA GLY A 71 3.23 8.83 4.08
C GLY A 71 3.48 9.63 2.80
N ASN A 72 4.65 9.48 2.16
CA ASN A 72 5.00 10.15 0.90
C ASN A 72 5.08 9.19 -0.30
N LYS A 73 5.05 7.87 -0.05
CA LYS A 73 5.08 6.83 -1.09
C LYS A 73 3.94 5.83 -0.94
N LEU A 74 3.51 5.28 -2.08
CA LEU A 74 2.62 4.14 -2.17
C LEU A 74 3.37 2.95 -2.77
N VAL A 75 3.02 1.75 -2.31
CA VAL A 75 3.34 0.49 -2.98
C VAL A 75 2.04 -0.15 -3.45
N PHE A 76 2.01 -0.64 -4.69
CA PHE A 76 0.84 -1.25 -5.30
C PHE A 76 1.25 -2.43 -6.19
N PHE A 77 0.29 -3.22 -6.69
CA PHE A 77 0.59 -4.20 -7.73
C PHE A 77 -0.11 -3.81 -9.05
N ARG A 78 0.61 -3.92 -10.15
CA ARG A 78 0.11 -3.74 -11.52
C ARG A 78 -0.17 -5.09 -12.13
N ARG A 79 -1.39 -5.33 -12.65
CA ARG A 79 -1.71 -6.52 -13.44
C ARG A 79 -1.23 -6.35 -14.88
N LEU A 80 -0.30 -7.21 -15.29
CA LEU A 80 0.30 -7.22 -16.62
C LEU A 80 -0.32 -8.29 -17.52
N VAL A 81 -0.63 -9.46 -16.95
CA VAL A 81 -1.33 -10.54 -17.66
C VAL A 81 -2.55 -10.93 -16.87
N ASN A 82 -3.71 -10.87 -17.53
CA ASN A 82 -4.97 -11.33 -16.98
C ASN A 82 -5.15 -12.83 -17.18
N ALA A 83 -5.84 -13.46 -16.24
CA ALA A 83 -6.30 -14.84 -16.34
C ALA A 83 -7.64 -14.99 -15.62
N LYS A 84 -8.37 -16.07 -15.90
CA LYS A 84 -9.65 -16.37 -15.25
C LYS A 84 -9.51 -16.42 -13.73
N GLU A 85 -8.52 -17.17 -13.25
CA GLU A 85 -8.19 -17.25 -11.83
C GLU A 85 -7.19 -16.15 -11.46
N VAL A 86 -7.51 -15.38 -10.41
CA VAL A 86 -6.66 -14.29 -9.93
C VAL A 86 -5.26 -14.79 -9.55
N SER A 87 -5.17 -16.02 -9.02
CA SER A 87 -3.89 -16.65 -8.67
C SER A 87 -2.98 -16.94 -9.87
N ASN A 88 -3.51 -16.87 -11.10
CA ASN A 88 -2.76 -17.05 -12.34
C ASN A 88 -2.41 -15.72 -13.03
N TRP A 89 -2.77 -14.57 -12.46
CA TRP A 89 -2.35 -13.27 -12.99
C TRP A 89 -0.84 -13.13 -12.94
N LYS A 90 -0.28 -12.39 -13.90
CA LYS A 90 1.10 -11.88 -13.78
C LYS A 90 1.05 -10.43 -13.36
N THR A 91 1.77 -10.11 -12.30
CA THR A 91 1.77 -8.80 -11.66
C THR A 91 3.17 -8.32 -11.37
N ALA A 92 3.36 -7.01 -11.43
CA ALA A 92 4.56 -6.34 -10.94
C ALA A 92 4.23 -5.57 -9.65
N ILE A 93 5.12 -5.61 -8.67
CA ILE A 93 5.07 -4.71 -7.52
C ILE A 93 5.71 -3.39 -7.93
N CYS A 94 5.03 -2.28 -7.66
CA CYS A 94 5.43 -0.94 -8.05
C CYS A 94 5.48 -0.01 -6.83
N ILE A 95 6.37 0.97 -6.88
CA ILE A 95 6.39 2.12 -5.96
C ILE A 95 6.16 3.40 -6.74
N ILE A 96 5.45 4.35 -6.14
CA ILE A 96 5.26 5.71 -6.67
C ILE A 96 5.19 6.72 -5.53
N ASN A 97 5.60 7.97 -5.79
CA ASN A 97 5.31 9.07 -4.88
C ASN A 97 3.82 9.42 -4.91
N VAL A 98 3.33 10.02 -3.83
CA VAL A 98 1.92 10.41 -3.68
C VAL A 98 1.51 11.55 -4.60
N ASP A 99 2.49 12.24 -5.21
CA ASP A 99 2.30 13.25 -6.26
C ASP A 99 2.39 12.67 -7.69
N GLY A 100 2.56 11.35 -7.82
CA GLY A 100 2.69 10.65 -9.10
C GLY A 100 4.12 10.56 -9.66
N THR A 101 5.11 11.14 -8.99
CA THR A 101 6.52 11.10 -9.45
C THR A 101 7.26 9.83 -9.00
N GLU A 102 8.49 9.64 -9.50
CA GLU A 102 9.41 8.54 -9.11
C GLU A 102 8.82 7.12 -9.21
N PHE A 103 7.94 6.88 -10.16
CA PHE A 103 7.43 5.54 -10.45
C PHE A 103 8.58 4.58 -10.82
N HIS A 104 8.61 3.41 -10.18
CA HIS A 104 9.47 2.30 -10.56
C HIS A 104 8.88 0.94 -10.17
N GLN A 105 9.27 -0.10 -10.89
CA GLN A 105 8.89 -1.50 -10.60
C GLN A 105 9.96 -2.16 -9.73
N LEU A 106 9.52 -2.85 -8.67
CA LEU A 106 10.37 -3.69 -7.83
C LEU A 106 10.47 -5.13 -8.34
N THR A 107 9.52 -5.57 -9.16
CA THR A 107 9.49 -6.94 -9.69
C THR A 107 9.25 -6.93 -11.19
N ASP A 108 9.73 -7.97 -11.86
CA ASP A 108 9.83 -8.07 -13.33
C ASP A 108 8.50 -8.37 -14.03
N GLY A 109 7.45 -8.61 -13.25
CA GLY A 109 6.15 -8.95 -13.81
C GLY A 109 6.01 -10.39 -14.31
N THR A 110 6.96 -11.28 -14.04
CA THR A 110 6.90 -12.69 -14.50
C THR A 110 6.22 -13.63 -13.49
N HIS A 111 5.94 -13.11 -12.29
CA HIS A 111 5.33 -13.84 -11.18
C HIS A 111 3.94 -13.32 -10.81
N THR A 112 3.27 -14.04 -9.91
CA THR A 112 2.04 -13.56 -9.26
C THR A 112 2.44 -13.00 -7.89
N ASP A 113 2.57 -11.69 -7.82
CA ASP A 113 2.91 -10.91 -6.62
C ASP A 113 1.69 -10.13 -6.13
N PHE A 114 1.33 -10.30 -4.85
CA PHE A 114 0.12 -9.71 -4.25
C PHE A 114 0.31 -9.25 -2.81
N ASN A 115 -0.66 -8.44 -2.35
CA ASN A 115 -0.81 -8.02 -0.95
C ASN A 115 0.47 -7.39 -0.38
N GLN A 116 1.05 -6.50 -1.17
CA GLN A 116 2.19 -5.68 -0.77
C GLN A 116 1.85 -4.76 0.39
N THR A 117 2.82 -4.56 1.28
CA THR A 117 2.75 -3.60 2.38
C THR A 117 4.17 -3.13 2.74
N TRP A 118 4.27 -2.26 3.73
CA TRP A 118 5.55 -1.75 4.23
C TRP A 118 5.85 -2.33 5.61
N THR A 119 7.13 -2.56 5.90
CA THR A 119 7.58 -2.76 7.28
C THR A 119 7.26 -1.54 8.15
N ARG A 120 7.03 -1.78 9.44
CA ARG A 120 6.69 -0.74 10.42
C ARG A 120 7.82 -0.44 11.40
N ASP A 121 8.96 -1.09 11.21
CA ASP A 121 10.19 -1.00 12.01
C ASP A 121 11.05 0.25 11.74
N GLY A 122 10.52 1.19 10.95
CA GLY A 122 11.23 2.42 10.56
C GLY A 122 12.04 2.29 9.26
N THR A 123 12.26 1.08 8.75
CA THR A 123 13.03 0.89 7.50
C THR A 123 12.26 1.27 6.24
N ASN A 124 10.92 1.27 6.29
CA ASN A 124 10.05 1.43 5.12
C ASN A 124 10.44 0.48 3.98
N THR A 125 10.58 -0.80 4.29
CA THR A 125 10.88 -1.85 3.33
C THR A 125 9.55 -2.41 2.77
N PRO A 126 9.31 -2.35 1.46
CA PRO A 126 8.19 -3.08 0.85
C PRO A 126 8.36 -4.59 1.01
N ILE A 127 7.27 -5.26 1.39
CA ILE A 127 7.15 -6.72 1.38
C ILE A 127 5.89 -7.13 0.61
N TRP A 128 5.85 -8.35 0.07
CA TRP A 128 4.68 -8.89 -0.63
C TRP A 128 4.66 -10.42 -0.62
N ASN A 129 3.57 -11.00 -1.09
CA ASN A 129 3.39 -12.44 -1.24
C ASN A 129 3.55 -12.84 -2.71
N ARG A 130 4.52 -13.70 -3.01
CA ARG A 130 4.79 -14.25 -4.34
C ARG A 130 4.33 -15.70 -4.41
N ARG A 131 3.55 -16.05 -5.43
CA ARG A 131 3.16 -17.44 -5.68
C ARG A 131 4.36 -18.25 -6.17
N THR A 132 4.58 -19.42 -5.57
CA THR A 132 5.60 -20.37 -6.02
C THR A 132 5.14 -21.04 -7.31
N PRO A 133 5.92 -20.98 -8.40
CA PRO A 133 5.59 -21.60 -9.69
C PRO A 133 5.19 -23.08 -9.54
N GLY A 134 4.16 -23.51 -10.27
CA GLY A 134 3.68 -24.89 -10.25
C GLY A 134 2.96 -25.33 -8.96
N SER A 135 2.67 -24.40 -8.03
CA SER A 135 2.01 -24.74 -6.76
C SER A 135 0.92 -23.74 -6.37
N GLN A 136 0.17 -24.05 -5.31
CA GLN A 136 -0.74 -23.12 -4.64
C GLN A 136 -0.09 -22.40 -3.43
N ARG A 137 1.23 -22.56 -3.26
CA ARG A 137 1.96 -22.00 -2.13
C ARG A 137 2.45 -20.60 -2.44
N TYR A 138 2.54 -19.77 -1.41
CA TYR A 138 3.13 -18.45 -1.45
C TYR A 138 4.35 -18.37 -0.56
N ARG A 139 5.21 -17.41 -0.89
CA ARG A 139 6.42 -17.02 -0.15
C ARG A 139 6.37 -15.52 0.07
N VAL A 140 6.95 -15.05 1.16
CA VAL A 140 7.09 -13.62 1.43
C VAL A 140 8.41 -13.13 0.84
N PHE A 141 8.34 -12.03 0.10
CA PHE A 141 9.49 -11.35 -0.48
C PHE A 141 9.58 -9.92 0.05
N ALA A 142 10.77 -9.34 -0.05
CA ALA A 142 11.04 -7.95 0.26
C ALA A 142 12.00 -7.34 -0.76
N SER A 143 11.97 -6.02 -0.86
CA SER A 143 12.99 -5.25 -1.57
C SER A 143 13.10 -3.86 -0.94
N LYS A 144 13.91 -2.98 -1.53
CA LYS A 144 14.13 -1.61 -1.05
C LYS A 144 13.66 -0.58 -2.07
N ILE A 145 13.42 0.64 -1.62
CA ILE A 145 13.10 1.77 -2.50
C ILE A 145 14.25 1.98 -3.48
N GLY A 146 13.93 2.15 -4.76
CA GLY A 146 14.90 2.36 -5.84
C GLY A 146 15.59 1.09 -6.34
N ALA A 147 15.23 -0.08 -5.79
CA ALA A 147 15.72 -1.36 -6.31
C ALA A 147 15.17 -1.64 -7.71
N LYS A 148 15.91 -2.42 -8.48
CA LYS A 148 15.51 -2.92 -9.80
C LYS A 148 14.85 -4.30 -9.69
N PRO A 149 14.01 -4.67 -10.66
CA PRO A 149 13.53 -6.04 -10.77
C PRO A 149 14.68 -7.06 -10.74
N GLY A 150 14.54 -8.10 -9.91
CA GLY A 150 15.57 -9.13 -9.68
C GLY A 150 16.44 -8.88 -8.45
N GLU A 151 16.39 -7.68 -7.84
CA GLU A 151 17.09 -7.38 -6.59
C GLU A 151 16.28 -7.73 -5.34
N GLU A 152 15.04 -8.20 -5.49
CA GLU A 152 14.23 -8.67 -4.37
C GLU A 152 14.80 -9.93 -3.71
N ILE A 153 14.56 -10.05 -2.41
CA ILE A 153 14.98 -11.18 -1.60
C ILE A 153 13.77 -11.93 -1.05
N ALA A 154 13.87 -13.25 -0.98
CA ALA A 154 12.88 -14.05 -0.30
C ALA A 154 13.11 -13.97 1.22
N LEU A 155 12.09 -13.56 1.97
CA LEU A 155 12.11 -13.61 3.44
C LEU A 155 11.74 -14.97 4.00
N THR A 156 11.16 -15.86 3.17
CA THR A 156 10.70 -17.18 3.61
C THR A 156 11.18 -18.32 2.71
N PRO A 157 11.36 -19.52 3.30
CA PRO A 157 11.65 -20.76 2.59
C PRO A 157 10.62 -21.06 1.49
N LYS A 158 11.01 -21.90 0.51
CA LYS A 158 10.12 -22.40 -0.56
C LYS A 158 9.37 -23.67 -0.15
N GLU A 159 9.82 -24.31 0.91
CA GLU A 159 9.44 -25.65 1.34
C GLU A 159 7.99 -25.71 1.84
N PHE A 160 7.47 -24.60 2.38
CA PHE A 160 6.09 -24.50 2.88
C PHE A 160 5.47 -23.14 2.57
N ASN A 161 4.14 -23.08 2.66
CA ASN A 161 3.39 -21.85 2.41
C ASN A 161 3.57 -20.85 3.55
N THR A 162 3.89 -19.60 3.21
CA THR A 162 3.80 -18.45 4.12
C THR A 162 3.09 -17.30 3.43
N TRP A 163 2.13 -16.71 4.12
CA TRP A 163 1.38 -15.55 3.66
C TRP A 163 1.43 -14.43 4.70
N ALA A 164 2.03 -13.29 4.36
CA ALA A 164 2.11 -12.11 5.20
C ALA A 164 0.84 -11.25 5.12
N PHE A 165 0.41 -10.75 6.28
CA PHE A 165 -0.71 -9.81 6.40
C PHE A 165 -0.24 -8.38 6.71
N SER A 166 0.62 -8.22 7.72
CA SER A 166 1.09 -6.92 8.18
C SER A 166 2.38 -7.04 8.97
N CYS A 167 3.10 -5.93 9.13
CA CYS A 167 4.37 -5.86 9.83
C CYS A 167 4.20 -5.15 11.18
N LEU A 168 4.95 -5.58 12.18
CA LEU A 168 4.99 -4.99 13.51
C LEU A 168 6.09 -3.91 13.59
N LYS A 169 6.02 -3.03 14.60
CA LYS A 169 7.06 -1.99 14.82
C LYS A 169 8.39 -2.57 15.28
N ASP A 170 8.40 -3.79 15.81
CA ASP A 170 9.61 -4.50 16.22
C ASP A 170 10.26 -5.32 15.09
N GLY A 171 9.75 -5.22 13.86
CA GLY A 171 10.28 -5.92 12.69
C GLY A 171 9.69 -7.31 12.46
N ARG A 172 8.86 -7.83 13.37
CA ARG A 172 8.14 -9.09 13.13
C ARG A 172 7.03 -8.90 12.09
N ILE A 173 6.64 -10.00 11.46
CA ILE A 173 5.59 -10.04 10.43
C ILE A 173 4.49 -10.99 10.89
N LEU A 174 3.25 -10.51 10.92
CA LEU A 174 2.10 -11.37 11.11
C LEU A 174 1.86 -12.18 9.85
N VAL A 175 1.96 -13.50 9.96
CA VAL A 175 1.81 -14.44 8.84
C VAL A 175 0.82 -15.56 9.14
N ARG A 176 0.21 -16.11 8.10
CA ARG A 176 -0.34 -17.47 8.11
C ARG A 176 0.68 -18.39 7.45
N ALA A 177 1.10 -19.43 8.15
CA ALA A 177 2.17 -20.31 7.68
C ALA A 177 1.91 -21.78 8.05
N ASN A 178 2.71 -22.69 7.50
CA ASN A 178 2.75 -24.10 7.91
C ASN A 178 4.22 -24.56 8.11
N PRO A 179 4.95 -23.99 9.08
CA PRO A 179 6.33 -24.35 9.31
C PRO A 179 6.45 -25.81 9.78
N PRO A 180 7.51 -26.53 9.38
CA PRO A 180 7.74 -27.90 9.83
C PRO A 180 7.71 -28.00 11.36
N LYS A 181 7.17 -29.11 11.87
CA LYS A 181 7.01 -29.42 13.31
C LYS A 181 6.01 -28.54 14.10
N GLN A 182 5.57 -27.39 13.58
CA GLN A 182 4.59 -26.53 14.25
C GLN A 182 3.19 -26.60 13.62
N GLY A 183 3.10 -26.96 12.34
CA GLY A 183 1.83 -27.16 11.64
C GLY A 183 1.21 -25.85 11.14
N PRO A 184 0.02 -25.92 10.51
CA PRO A 184 -0.65 -24.74 9.96
C PRO A 184 -1.14 -23.84 11.10
N GLY A 185 -1.02 -22.52 10.91
CA GLY A 185 -1.48 -21.56 11.91
C GLY A 185 -1.12 -20.13 11.58
N TYR A 186 -1.37 -19.25 12.56
CA TYR A 186 -0.94 -17.87 12.55
C TYR A 186 0.30 -17.71 13.41
N TYR A 187 1.24 -16.91 12.94
CA TYR A 187 2.54 -16.75 13.58
C TYR A 187 2.97 -15.29 13.53
N LEU A 188 3.69 -14.86 14.57
CA LEU A 188 4.62 -13.74 14.46
C LEU A 188 5.94 -14.31 13.94
N MET A 189 6.29 -13.93 12.72
CA MET A 189 7.51 -14.36 12.06
C MET A 189 8.60 -13.29 12.23
N SER A 190 9.76 -13.67 12.75
CA SER A 190 10.96 -12.83 12.73
C SER A 190 11.79 -13.19 11.49
N PRO A 191 11.98 -12.28 10.52
CA PRO A 191 12.84 -12.53 9.37
C PRO A 191 14.27 -12.88 9.82
N ASN A 192 14.92 -13.77 9.07
CA ASN A 192 16.33 -14.09 9.25
C ASN A 192 16.92 -14.34 7.86
N LEU A 193 17.76 -13.41 7.38
CA LEU A 193 18.30 -13.50 6.01
C LEU A 193 19.41 -14.54 5.89
N ASP A 194 20.10 -14.84 6.99
CA ASP A 194 21.22 -15.79 7.03
C ASP A 194 20.76 -17.20 7.46
N GLY A 195 19.46 -17.44 7.60
CA GLY A 195 18.94 -18.70 8.09
C GLY A 195 17.43 -18.88 7.96
N ILE A 196 16.86 -19.73 8.81
CA ILE A 196 15.42 -20.00 8.82
C ILE A 196 14.74 -18.92 9.68
N PRO A 197 13.68 -18.26 9.19
CA PRO A 197 12.89 -17.34 9.99
C PRO A 197 12.34 -18.02 11.26
N LYS A 198 12.29 -17.30 12.37
CA LYS A 198 11.65 -17.79 13.60
C LYS A 198 10.15 -17.58 13.49
N TYR A 199 9.37 -18.59 13.85
CA TYR A 199 7.90 -18.53 13.89
C TYR A 199 7.42 -18.71 15.32
N GLU A 200 6.67 -17.73 15.83
CA GLU A 200 6.07 -17.72 17.17
C GLU A 200 4.56 -17.90 17.01
N ARG A 201 4.01 -19.03 17.46
CA ARG A 201 2.60 -19.35 17.23
C ARG A 201 1.68 -18.40 17.99
N ILE A 202 0.68 -17.88 17.28
CA ILE A 202 -0.42 -17.13 17.86
C ILE A 202 -1.56 -18.13 18.08
N GLN A 203 -2.15 -18.11 19.27
CA GLN A 203 -3.31 -18.91 19.63
C GLN A 203 -4.37 -18.00 20.23
N CYS A 204 -5.62 -18.19 19.83
CA CYS A 204 -6.77 -17.51 20.41
C CYS A 204 -8.02 -18.35 20.17
N ASP A 205 -9.11 -18.14 20.91
CA ASP A 205 -10.26 -19.05 20.78
C ASP A 205 -10.85 -19.12 19.37
N LEU A 206 -10.71 -18.03 18.60
CA LEU A 206 -11.15 -17.97 17.20
C LEU A 206 -10.29 -18.82 16.24
N ASP A 207 -9.05 -19.18 16.60
CA ASP A 207 -8.16 -20.00 15.77
C ASP A 207 -8.43 -21.51 15.88
N LYS A 208 -9.26 -21.93 16.84
CA LYS A 208 -9.59 -23.34 17.10
C LYS A 208 -10.62 -23.90 16.13
N GLU A 209 -11.57 -23.09 15.71
CA GLU A 209 -12.74 -23.54 14.92
C GLU A 209 -12.81 -22.93 13.52
N GLY A 210 -11.84 -22.11 13.14
CA GLY A 210 -11.94 -21.38 11.88
C GLY A 210 -10.64 -20.79 11.34
N ILE A 211 -10.78 -20.02 10.26
CA ILE A 211 -9.71 -19.28 9.62
C ILE A 211 -9.99 -17.79 9.82
N LEU A 212 -9.09 -17.11 10.52
CA LEU A 212 -9.09 -15.66 10.63
C LEU A 212 -8.90 -15.00 9.25
N ALA A 213 -9.99 -14.58 8.63
CA ALA A 213 -9.99 -14.05 7.27
C ALA A 213 -9.44 -12.61 7.17
N ARG A 214 -9.58 -11.81 8.24
CA ARG A 214 -9.06 -10.45 8.35
C ARG A 214 -8.44 -10.27 9.73
N ILE A 215 -7.16 -9.93 9.75
CA ILE A 215 -6.43 -9.62 10.97
C ILE A 215 -5.74 -8.28 10.76
N SER A 216 -5.84 -7.43 11.77
CA SER A 216 -5.16 -6.14 11.82
C SER A 216 -4.47 -6.00 13.17
N LEU A 217 -3.33 -5.32 13.17
CA LEU A 217 -2.64 -4.95 14.38
C LEU A 217 -3.21 -3.64 14.91
N SER A 218 -3.31 -3.51 16.24
CA SER A 218 -3.59 -2.22 16.86
C SER A 218 -2.52 -1.19 16.47
N VAL A 219 -2.89 0.08 16.48
CA VAL A 219 -1.97 1.16 16.08
C VAL A 219 -0.81 1.28 17.06
N ASP A 220 -1.08 1.07 18.34
CA ASP A 220 -0.13 1.10 19.45
C ASP A 220 0.60 -0.24 19.67
N GLU A 221 0.06 -1.36 19.20
CA GLU A 221 0.56 -2.72 19.45
C GLU A 221 0.57 -3.08 20.94
N LYS A 222 -0.34 -2.48 21.70
CA LYS A 222 -0.60 -2.80 23.10
C LYS A 222 -1.92 -3.55 23.23
#